data_AF-A0A957WRU9-F1
#
_entry.id   AF-A0A957WRU9-F1
#
_cell.length_a   1.000
_cell.length_b   1.000
_cell.length_c   1.000
_cell.angle_alpha   90.00
_cell.angle_beta   90.00
_cell.angle_gamma   90.00
#
_symmetry.space_group_name_H-M   'P 1'
#
loop_
_entity.id
_entity.type
_entity.pdbx_description
1 polymer ?
#
loop_
_entity_poly.entity_id
_entity_poly.type
_entity_poly.pdbx_seq_one_letter_code
_entity_poly.pdbx_strand_id
1 'polypeptide(L)'
;MSKDNIKVMLLADQLKQAAEILQAVMADVPNEVVHTVPAGSANTIAANAAHAVTSIDGLINGLIRGAAPVLMSEPTGLSEPAPMGGDWGDWGRSVQVDVEALGAYAGKVMKSVAEYMGTLSDADLERSIAAPSGFETSVEGWFSLTILNTAWHTGEIASLKGTHGLKGYPF
;
A
#
# COMPACT_ATOMS: atom_id res chain seq x y z
N MET A 1 5.18 30.93 -10.98
CA MET A 1 4.78 29.59 -10.50
C MET A 1 3.86 29.82 -9.31
N SER A 2 2.58 29.44 -9.43
CA SER A 2 1.60 29.67 -8.37
C SER A 2 1.97 28.85 -7.12
N LYS A 3 1.68 29.41 -5.95
CA LYS A 3 1.94 28.82 -4.62
C LYS A 3 0.90 27.76 -4.24
N ASP A 4 -0.05 27.44 -5.11
CA ASP A 4 -1.37 26.92 -4.71
C ASP A 4 -1.45 25.39 -4.55
N ASN A 5 -0.33 24.67 -4.32
CA ASN A 5 -0.43 23.22 -4.10
C ASN A 5 0.76 22.54 -3.39
N ILE A 6 1.48 23.27 -2.53
CA ILE A 6 2.69 22.75 -1.87
C ILE A 6 2.36 21.52 -0.99
N LYS A 7 1.19 21.49 -0.35
CA LYS A 7 0.79 20.36 0.49
C LYS A 7 0.52 19.11 -0.34
N VAL A 8 -0.23 19.23 -1.43
CA VAL A 8 -0.49 18.10 -2.34
C VAL A 8 0.83 17.55 -2.91
N MET A 9 1.74 18.42 -3.33
CA MET A 9 3.05 18.00 -3.83
C MET A 9 3.86 17.26 -2.77
N LEU A 10 3.86 17.74 -1.52
CA LEU A 10 4.55 17.07 -0.42
C LEU A 10 3.97 15.68 -0.14
N LEU A 11 2.65 15.57 -0.05
CA LEU A 11 1.98 14.27 0.17
C LEU A 11 2.23 13.30 -1.00
N ALA A 12 2.21 13.80 -2.23
CA ALA A 12 2.47 12.99 -3.42
C ALA A 12 3.91 12.46 -3.42
N ASP A 13 4.87 13.31 -3.07
CA ASP A 13 6.27 12.92 -2.98
C ASP A 13 6.50 11.92 -1.84
N GLN A 14 5.90 12.12 -0.66
CA GLN A 14 5.98 11.18 0.46
C GLN A 14 5.38 9.81 0.13
N LEU A 15 4.22 9.78 -0.53
CA LEU A 15 3.59 8.53 -0.94
C LEU A 15 4.41 7.81 -2.01
N LYS A 16 4.94 8.56 -2.97
CA LYS A 16 5.86 8.02 -3.97
C LYS A 16 7.09 7.41 -3.30
N GLN A 17 7.75 8.13 -2.40
CA GLN A 17 8.90 7.62 -1.66
C GLN A 17 8.57 6.36 -0.85
N ALA A 18 7.42 6.33 -0.16
CA ALA A 18 6.98 5.15 0.59
C ALA A 18 6.80 3.93 -0.32
N ALA A 19 6.16 4.11 -1.49
CA ALA A 19 5.98 3.04 -2.47
C ALA A 19 7.30 2.59 -3.11
N GLU A 20 8.21 3.51 -3.43
CA GLU A 20 9.53 3.21 -3.98
C GLU A 20 10.41 2.44 -2.98
N ILE A 21 10.37 2.80 -1.69
CA ILE A 21 11.10 2.06 -0.65
C ILE A 21 10.50 0.67 -0.46
N LEU A 22 9.17 0.52 -0.47
CA LEU A 22 8.52 -0.80 -0.43
C LEU A 22 8.99 -1.67 -1.60
N GLN A 23 8.99 -1.14 -2.83
CA GLN A 23 9.48 -1.85 -4.00
C GLN A 23 10.95 -2.23 -3.87
N ALA A 24 11.80 -1.32 -3.39
CA ALA A 24 13.22 -1.57 -3.20
C ALA A 24 13.48 -2.64 -2.13
N VAL A 25 12.71 -2.67 -1.06
CA VAL A 25 12.79 -3.71 -0.02
C VAL A 25 12.36 -5.08 -0.55
N MET A 26 11.41 -5.12 -1.49
CA MET A 26 10.93 -6.36 -2.12
C MET A 26 11.81 -6.88 -3.26
N ALA A 27 12.67 -6.03 -3.85
CA ALA A 27 13.37 -6.31 -5.10
C ALA A 27 14.29 -7.55 -5.07
N ASP A 28 14.83 -7.89 -3.90
CA ASP A 28 15.75 -9.02 -3.68
C ASP A 28 15.16 -10.08 -2.75
N VAL A 29 13.84 -10.09 -2.52
CA VAL A 29 13.19 -11.14 -1.73
C VAL A 29 13.07 -12.40 -2.58
N PRO A 30 13.71 -13.52 -2.18
CA PRO A 30 13.65 -14.73 -2.97
C PRO A 30 12.37 -15.53 -2.69
N ASN A 31 11.96 -16.34 -3.67
CA ASN A 31 10.71 -17.11 -3.61
C ASN A 31 10.68 -18.09 -2.41
N GLU A 32 11.82 -18.61 -1.96
CA GLU A 32 11.85 -19.54 -0.82
C GLU A 32 11.41 -18.92 0.52
N VAL A 33 11.52 -17.59 0.69
CA VAL A 33 11.15 -16.93 1.96
C VAL A 33 9.88 -16.10 1.87
N VAL A 34 9.47 -15.69 0.66
CA VAL A 34 8.42 -14.67 0.49
C VAL A 34 7.06 -15.09 1.08
N HIS A 35 6.73 -16.39 1.02
CA HIS A 35 5.52 -16.97 1.64
C HIS A 35 5.80 -17.73 2.93
N THR A 36 7.02 -17.69 3.47
CA THR A 36 7.32 -18.38 4.74
C THR A 36 6.52 -17.74 5.87
N VAL A 37 5.73 -18.57 6.56
CA VAL A 37 4.92 -18.15 7.70
C VAL A 37 5.84 -17.91 8.91
N PRO A 38 5.94 -16.68 9.44
CA PRO A 38 6.80 -16.40 10.57
C PRO A 38 6.20 -16.93 11.88
N ALA A 39 7.05 -17.01 12.91
CA ALA A 39 6.60 -17.34 14.26
C ALA A 39 5.65 -16.26 14.82
N GLY A 40 4.75 -16.68 15.72
CA GLY A 40 3.75 -15.79 16.30
C GLY A 40 2.64 -15.41 15.32
N SER A 41 2.17 -14.17 15.42
CA SER A 41 1.01 -13.65 14.66
C SER A 41 1.41 -12.73 13.50
N ALA A 42 2.68 -12.66 13.15
CA ALA A 42 3.12 -11.87 12.01
C ALA A 42 2.64 -12.50 10.68
N ASN A 43 2.40 -11.65 9.68
CA ASN A 43 2.05 -12.05 8.33
C ASN A 43 3.31 -12.40 7.52
N THR A 44 3.13 -13.12 6.42
CA THR A 44 4.22 -13.40 5.46
C THR A 44 4.72 -12.11 4.79
N ILE A 45 5.93 -12.14 4.21
CA ILE A 45 6.44 -11.01 3.42
C ILE A 45 5.48 -10.69 2.26
N ALA A 46 5.04 -11.72 1.54
CA ALA A 46 4.06 -11.64 0.46
C ALA A 46 2.77 -10.93 0.89
N ALA A 47 2.17 -11.36 2.00
CA ALA A 47 0.92 -10.79 2.49
C ALA A 47 1.05 -9.33 2.91
N ASN A 48 2.16 -8.95 3.57
CA ASN A 48 2.42 -7.56 3.93
C ASN A 48 2.57 -6.66 2.68
N ALA A 49 3.28 -7.13 1.65
CA ALA A 49 3.42 -6.41 0.40
C ALA A 49 2.07 -6.26 -0.32
N ALA A 50 1.30 -7.34 -0.41
CA ALA A 50 -0.04 -7.34 -1.00
C ALA A 50 -0.99 -6.39 -0.25
N HIS A 51 -1.00 -6.44 1.08
CA HIS A 51 -1.79 -5.53 1.92
C HIS A 51 -1.41 -4.07 1.66
N ALA A 52 -0.13 -3.72 1.72
CA ALA A 52 0.31 -2.34 1.52
C ALA A 52 -0.14 -1.78 0.15
N VAL A 53 0.07 -2.53 -0.95
CA VAL A 53 -0.30 -2.08 -2.29
C VAL A 53 -1.82 -1.98 -2.46
N THR A 54 -2.57 -2.98 -2.00
CA THR A 54 -4.04 -2.97 -2.11
C THR A 54 -4.69 -1.93 -1.20
N SER A 55 -4.10 -1.61 -0.06
CA SER A 55 -4.52 -0.51 0.82
C SER A 55 -4.37 0.86 0.15
N ILE A 56 -3.27 1.10 -0.58
CA ILE A 56 -3.11 2.34 -1.38
C ILE A 56 -4.25 2.48 -2.38
N ASP A 57 -4.57 1.42 -3.12
CA ASP A 57 -5.63 1.43 -4.14
C ASP A 57 -7.02 1.62 -3.51
N GLY A 58 -7.35 0.81 -2.51
CA GLY A 58 -8.64 0.85 -1.85
C GLY A 58 -8.91 2.16 -1.12
N LEU A 59 -7.89 2.73 -0.45
CA LEU A 59 -8.04 4.00 0.26
C LEU A 59 -8.06 5.17 -0.71
N ILE A 60 -7.11 5.27 -1.65
CA ILE A 60 -7.00 6.47 -2.48
C ILE A 60 -7.97 6.43 -3.65
N ASN A 61 -7.94 5.38 -4.48
CA ASN A 61 -8.83 5.29 -5.64
C ASN A 61 -10.26 4.93 -5.23
N GLY A 62 -10.42 4.05 -4.23
CA GLY A 62 -11.72 3.67 -3.70
C GLY A 62 -12.35 4.76 -2.84
N LEU A 63 -11.82 4.95 -1.63
CA LEU A 63 -12.46 5.76 -0.60
C LEU A 63 -12.34 7.28 -0.86
N ILE A 64 -11.13 7.78 -1.07
CA ILE A 64 -10.87 9.23 -1.19
C ILE A 64 -11.42 9.78 -2.51
N ARG A 65 -11.10 9.10 -3.63
CA ARG A 65 -11.53 9.51 -4.96
C ARG A 65 -12.98 9.14 -5.26
N GLY A 66 -13.53 8.13 -4.59
CA GLY A 66 -14.88 7.63 -4.85
C GLY A 66 -15.03 6.91 -6.19
N ALA A 67 -13.95 6.32 -6.71
CA ALA A 67 -13.94 5.58 -7.97
C ALA A 67 -13.81 4.08 -7.74
N ALA A 68 -14.00 3.27 -8.78
CA ALA A 68 -13.62 1.86 -8.73
C ALA A 68 -12.09 1.77 -8.56
N PRO A 69 -11.58 1.02 -7.56
CA PRO A 69 -10.14 0.78 -7.43
C PRO A 69 -9.60 0.01 -8.64
N VAL A 70 -8.30 0.14 -8.90
CA VAL A 70 -7.60 -0.54 -9.99
C VAL A 70 -7.74 -2.06 -9.90
N LEU A 71 -7.80 -2.63 -8.69
CA LEU A 71 -8.00 -4.08 -8.48
C LEU A 71 -9.29 -4.64 -9.11
N MET A 72 -10.27 -3.78 -9.42
CA MET A 72 -11.51 -4.20 -10.06
C MET A 72 -11.37 -4.47 -11.57
N SER A 73 -10.31 -3.95 -12.20
CA SER A 73 -10.09 -4.09 -13.65
C SER A 73 -8.75 -4.69 -14.02
N GLU A 74 -7.86 -4.91 -13.05
CA GLU A 74 -6.49 -5.38 -13.29
C GLU A 74 -6.15 -6.59 -12.42
N PRO A 75 -5.37 -7.55 -12.94
CA PRO A 75 -4.90 -8.67 -12.14
C PRO A 75 -3.93 -8.18 -11.06
N THR A 76 -4.15 -8.60 -9.82
CA THR A 76 -3.34 -8.19 -8.67
C THR A 76 -2.18 -9.13 -8.35
N GLY A 77 -2.21 -10.36 -8.90
CA GLY A 77 -1.25 -11.42 -8.56
C GLY A 77 -1.58 -12.19 -7.27
N LEU A 78 -2.69 -11.87 -6.60
CA LEU A 78 -3.15 -12.60 -5.40
C LEU A 78 -3.96 -13.84 -5.81
N SER A 79 -3.76 -14.96 -5.11
CA SER A 79 -4.56 -16.18 -5.30
C SER A 79 -6.00 -16.05 -4.79
N GLU A 80 -6.22 -15.19 -3.81
CA GLU A 80 -7.53 -14.87 -3.27
C GLU A 80 -7.64 -13.37 -2.91
N PRO A 81 -8.83 -12.76 -3.03
CA PRO A 81 -9.02 -11.36 -2.66
C PRO A 81 -8.81 -11.14 -1.15
N ALA A 82 -8.34 -9.96 -0.78
CA ALA A 82 -8.27 -9.54 0.61
C ALA A 82 -9.68 -9.51 1.25
N PRO A 83 -9.82 -9.88 2.54
CA PRO A 83 -11.12 -10.03 3.17
C PRO A 83 -11.80 -8.68 3.45
N MET A 84 -12.99 -8.48 2.89
CA MET A 84 -13.85 -7.31 3.16
C MET A 84 -14.62 -7.52 4.49
N GLY A 85 -13.91 -7.48 5.62
CA GLY A 85 -14.50 -7.68 6.96
C GLY A 85 -14.38 -9.11 7.53
N GLY A 86 -13.38 -9.87 7.09
CA GLY A 86 -13.08 -11.23 7.56
C GLY A 86 -11.77 -11.33 8.35
N ASP A 87 -11.27 -12.56 8.50
CA ASP A 87 -10.05 -12.85 9.24
C ASP A 87 -8.80 -12.49 8.41
N TRP A 88 -8.24 -11.32 8.70
CA TRP A 88 -7.00 -10.84 8.09
C TRP A 88 -5.77 -11.66 8.50
N GLY A 89 -5.80 -12.32 9.66
CA GLY A 89 -4.69 -13.15 10.14
C GLY A 89 -4.60 -14.44 9.35
N ASP A 90 -5.73 -15.11 9.12
CA ASP A 90 -5.78 -16.31 8.28
C ASP A 90 -5.39 -15.99 6.84
N TRP A 91 -5.96 -14.93 6.26
CA TRP A 91 -5.62 -14.50 4.90
C TRP A 91 -4.12 -14.18 4.77
N GLY A 92 -3.53 -13.47 5.73
CA GLY A 92 -2.12 -13.10 5.70
C GLY A 92 -1.15 -14.28 5.80
N ARG A 93 -1.66 -15.47 6.13
CA ARG A 93 -0.92 -16.72 6.25
C ARG A 93 -1.19 -17.70 5.10
N SER A 94 -2.33 -17.59 4.42
CA SER A 94 -2.71 -18.46 3.30
C SER A 94 -2.38 -17.88 1.93
N VAL A 95 -2.50 -16.56 1.77
CA VAL A 95 -2.47 -15.93 0.45
C VAL A 95 -1.16 -16.20 -0.28
N GLN A 96 -1.29 -16.71 -1.50
CA GLN A 96 -0.18 -16.82 -2.44
C GLN A 96 -0.18 -15.56 -3.31
N VAL A 97 1.02 -15.04 -3.51
CA VAL A 97 1.25 -13.77 -4.20
C VAL A 97 2.31 -14.00 -5.26
N ASP A 98 1.93 -13.78 -6.50
CA ASP A 98 2.88 -13.55 -7.59
C ASP A 98 3.46 -12.13 -7.42
N VAL A 99 4.71 -12.08 -6.97
CA VAL A 99 5.40 -10.82 -6.64
C VAL A 99 5.62 -9.95 -7.87
N GLU A 100 5.86 -10.55 -9.03
CA GLU A 100 6.05 -9.83 -10.29
C GLU A 100 4.71 -9.20 -10.73
N ALA A 101 3.63 -9.98 -10.71
CA ALA A 101 2.30 -9.48 -11.03
C ALA A 101 1.84 -8.40 -10.02
N LEU A 102 2.13 -8.58 -8.73
CA LEU A 102 1.85 -7.57 -7.71
C LEU A 102 2.62 -6.26 -7.97
N GLY A 103 3.89 -6.35 -8.38
CA GLY A 103 4.70 -5.19 -8.76
C GLY A 103 4.13 -4.45 -9.98
N ALA A 104 3.70 -5.19 -11.00
CA ALA A 104 3.05 -4.61 -12.18
C ALA A 104 1.72 -3.93 -11.82
N TYR A 105 0.92 -4.55 -10.95
CA TYR A 105 -0.30 -3.96 -10.39
C TYR A 105 0.00 -2.68 -9.58
N ALA A 106 1.00 -2.71 -8.69
CA ALA A 106 1.43 -1.55 -7.92
C ALA A 106 1.81 -0.35 -8.80
N GLY A 107 2.48 -0.60 -9.93
CA GLY A 107 2.80 0.44 -10.91
C GLY A 107 1.54 1.11 -11.49
N LYS A 108 0.48 0.34 -11.77
CA LYS A 108 -0.81 0.85 -12.25
C LYS A 108 -1.54 1.66 -11.16
N VAL A 109 -1.54 1.17 -9.92
CA VAL A 109 -2.09 1.89 -8.75
C VAL A 109 -1.41 3.24 -8.60
N MET A 110 -0.07 3.26 -8.54
CA MET A 110 0.69 4.51 -8.35
C MET A 110 0.52 5.49 -9.49
N LYS A 111 0.37 5.02 -10.73
CA LYS A 111 0.01 5.88 -11.87
C LYS A 111 -1.36 6.53 -11.67
N SER A 112 -2.39 5.75 -11.33
CA SER A 112 -3.75 6.27 -11.08
C SER A 112 -3.77 7.27 -9.93
N VAL A 113 -3.02 6.99 -8.86
CA VAL A 113 -2.87 7.88 -7.71
C VAL A 113 -2.20 9.20 -8.11
N ALA A 114 -1.09 9.15 -8.86
CA ALA A 114 -0.39 10.35 -9.31
C ALA A 114 -1.28 11.23 -10.21
N GLU A 115 -2.05 10.61 -11.12
CA GLU A 115 -3.04 11.31 -11.95
C GLU A 115 -4.11 11.99 -11.09
N TYR A 116 -4.65 11.29 -10.09
CA TYR A 116 -5.66 11.86 -9.19
C TYR A 116 -5.08 13.00 -8.34
N MET A 117 -3.92 12.82 -7.73
CA MET A 117 -3.27 13.88 -6.92
C MET A 117 -2.96 15.13 -7.74
N GLY A 118 -2.65 14.99 -9.03
CA GLY A 118 -2.49 16.12 -9.95
C GLY A 118 -3.75 16.98 -10.16
N THR A 119 -4.91 16.49 -9.72
CA THR A 119 -6.20 17.22 -9.80
C THR A 119 -6.62 17.89 -8.50
N LEU A 120 -5.99 17.53 -7.38
CA LEU A 120 -6.37 18.03 -6.05
C LEU A 120 -5.89 19.47 -5.85
N SER A 121 -6.68 20.25 -5.15
CA SER A 121 -6.29 21.54 -4.55
C SER A 121 -6.02 21.39 -3.05
N ASP A 122 -5.40 22.40 -2.44
CA ASP A 122 -5.25 22.45 -0.98
C ASP A 122 -6.61 22.39 -0.25
N ALA A 123 -7.68 22.98 -0.81
CA ALA A 123 -9.01 22.91 -0.22
C ALA A 123 -9.62 21.50 -0.29
N ASP A 124 -9.26 20.69 -1.30
CA ASP A 124 -9.70 19.31 -1.38
C ASP A 124 -9.13 18.44 -0.27
N LEU A 125 -7.93 18.78 0.21
CA LEU A 125 -7.26 18.07 1.31
C LEU A 125 -8.01 18.21 2.64
N GLU A 126 -8.75 19.30 2.84
CA GLU A 126 -9.47 19.61 4.07
C GLU A 126 -10.85 18.92 4.15
N ARG A 127 -11.33 18.34 3.04
CA ARG A 127 -12.62 17.63 3.01
C ARG A 127 -12.58 16.42 3.95
N SER A 128 -13.63 16.23 4.74
CA SER A 128 -13.77 15.07 5.63
C SER A 128 -14.38 13.88 4.89
N ILE A 129 -13.83 12.69 5.12
CA ILE A 129 -14.33 11.42 4.54
C ILE A 129 -14.40 10.37 5.64
N ALA A 130 -15.57 9.75 5.79
CA ALA A 130 -15.79 8.65 6.70
C ALA A 130 -15.58 7.30 6.00
N ALA A 131 -14.81 6.41 6.63
CA ALA A 131 -14.75 5.01 6.25
C ALA A 131 -16.03 4.26 6.69
N PRO A 132 -16.34 3.10 6.09
CA PRO A 132 -17.49 2.27 6.52
C PRO A 132 -17.47 1.88 8.00
N SER A 133 -16.31 1.88 8.65
CA SER A 133 -16.16 1.64 10.10
C SER A 133 -16.67 2.79 10.98
N GLY A 134 -17.01 3.94 10.39
CA GLY A 134 -17.36 5.17 11.09
C GLY A 134 -16.15 6.03 11.51
N PHE A 135 -14.92 5.57 11.24
CA PHE A 135 -13.73 6.42 11.40
C PHE A 135 -13.74 7.50 10.32
N GLU A 136 -13.62 8.76 10.73
CA GLU A 136 -13.67 9.93 9.86
C GLU A 136 -12.43 10.79 10.06
N THR A 137 -11.81 11.22 8.95
CA THR A 137 -10.70 12.16 8.94
C THR A 137 -10.67 12.95 7.63
N SER A 138 -9.84 13.98 7.55
CA SER A 138 -9.65 14.77 6.33
C SER A 138 -8.98 13.94 5.23
N VAL A 139 -9.09 14.39 3.98
CA VAL A 139 -8.38 13.78 2.84
C VAL A 139 -6.86 13.76 3.10
N GLU A 140 -6.28 14.83 3.64
CA GLU A 140 -4.86 14.83 4.07
C GLU A 140 -4.57 13.78 5.16
N GLY A 141 -5.51 13.57 6.10
CA GLY A 141 -5.42 12.56 7.14
C GLY A 141 -5.38 11.15 6.53
N TRP A 142 -6.23 10.89 5.54
CA TRP A 142 -6.23 9.61 4.82
C TRP A 142 -4.97 9.37 4.00
N PHE A 143 -4.44 10.39 3.31
CA PHE A 143 -3.14 10.29 2.65
C PHE A 143 -2.03 9.98 3.66
N SER A 144 -2.00 10.69 4.78
CA SER A 144 -1.02 10.48 5.85
C SER A 144 -1.09 9.07 6.42
N LEU A 145 -2.29 8.55 6.70
CA LEU A 145 -2.49 7.17 7.16
C LEU A 145 -2.04 6.15 6.11
N THR A 146 -2.30 6.39 4.84
CA THR A 146 -1.88 5.49 3.75
C THR A 146 -0.35 5.45 3.63
N ILE A 147 0.31 6.60 3.74
CA ILE A 147 1.78 6.70 3.74
C ILE A 147 2.36 5.93 4.94
N LEU A 148 1.82 6.16 6.14
CA LEU A 148 2.27 5.49 7.36
C LEU A 148 2.02 3.99 7.31
N ASN A 149 0.85 3.54 6.86
CA ASN A 149 0.53 2.12 6.68
C ASN A 149 1.53 1.45 5.74
N THR A 150 1.86 2.09 4.62
CA THR A 150 2.87 1.61 3.67
C THR A 150 4.25 1.49 4.37
N ALA A 151 4.65 2.51 5.13
CA ALA A 151 5.92 2.50 5.85
C ALA A 151 5.99 1.43 6.96
N TRP A 152 4.89 1.20 7.69
CA TRP A 152 4.80 0.16 8.72
C TRP A 152 5.04 -1.23 8.12
N HIS A 153 4.29 -1.58 7.07
CA HIS A 153 4.46 -2.87 6.41
C HIS A 153 5.81 -3.02 5.72
N THR A 154 6.38 -1.92 5.21
CA THR A 154 7.76 -1.94 4.70
C THR A 154 8.77 -2.28 5.80
N GLY A 155 8.60 -1.73 7.01
CA GLY A 155 9.43 -2.05 8.17
C GLY A 155 9.26 -3.49 8.65
N GLU A 156 8.04 -4.02 8.61
CA GLU A 156 7.76 -5.43 8.92
C GLU A 156 8.46 -6.36 7.92
N ILE A 157 8.36 -6.08 6.62
CA ILE A 157 9.05 -6.85 5.57
C ILE A 157 10.56 -6.79 5.77
N ALA A 158 11.13 -5.60 5.98
CA ALA A 158 12.56 -5.45 6.22
C ALA A 158 13.03 -6.24 7.45
N SER A 159 12.22 -6.28 8.50
CA SER A 159 12.50 -7.06 9.71
C SER A 159 12.44 -8.56 9.44
N LEU A 160 11.40 -9.02 8.73
CA LEU A 160 11.24 -10.43 8.34
C LEU A 160 12.39 -10.92 7.46
N LYS A 161 12.81 -10.12 6.47
CA LYS A 161 14.03 -10.38 5.68
C LYS A 161 15.24 -10.61 6.58
N GLY A 162 15.42 -9.76 7.58
CA GLY A 162 16.50 -9.90 8.57
C GLY A 162 16.48 -11.24 9.32
N THR A 163 15.29 -11.78 9.64
CA THR A 163 15.18 -13.09 10.29
C THR A 163 15.62 -14.26 9.40
N HIS A 164 15.66 -14.05 8.08
CA HIS A 164 16.19 -14.99 7.09
C HIS A 164 17.65 -14.72 6.72
N GLY A 165 18.33 -13.80 7.41
CA GLY A 165 19.71 -13.43 7.11
C GLY A 165 19.88 -12.55 5.87
N LEU A 166 18.79 -12.01 5.33
CA LEU A 166 18.79 -11.07 4.20
C LEU A 166 18.97 -9.63 4.67
N LYS A 167 19.43 -8.74 3.77
CA LYS A 167 19.46 -7.29 4.04
C LYS A 167 18.03 -6.76 4.11
N GLY A 168 17.66 -6.06 5.19
CA GLY A 168 16.33 -5.47 5.35
C GLY A 168 16.08 -4.30 4.39
N TYR A 169 16.42 -3.08 4.83
CA TYR A 169 16.38 -1.87 3.99
C TYR A 169 17.56 -1.80 3.01
N PRO A 170 17.40 -1.12 1.86
CA PRO A 170 18.44 -1.08 0.82
C PRO A 170 19.61 -0.14 1.14
N PHE A 171 19.46 0.79 2.11
CA PHE A 171 20.53 1.67 2.58
C PHE A 171 21.30 1.04 3.74
#